data_AF-A0A673VQQ2-F1
#
_entry.id   AF-A0A673VQQ2-F1
#
_cell.length_a   1.000
_cell.length_b   1.000
_cell.length_c   1.000
_cell.angle_alpha   90.00
_cell.angle_beta   90.00
_cell.angle_gamma   90.00
#
_symmetry.space_group_name_H-M   'P 1'
#
loop_
_entity.id
_entity.type
_entity.pdbx_description
1 polymer ?
#
loop_
_entity_poly.entity_id
_entity_poly.type
_entity_poly.pdbx_seq_one_letter_code
_entity_poly.pdbx_strand_id
1 'polypeptide(L)'
;MAVANTTKTSWRLQEIVAHSSSVACLALGKNSGRLLATGGEDCRVNIWAVSKPNCIMSLTGHNNPVECVKFNNSEEQVVAGSQSGSLRVWDLEAAKILRTLMGHKANICSLDFHPFGEYLASGSMDTNIKLWDVRRKGCVFRYKVRLVPVTIKLWDLEKFKMIGLPSCLAFNLDGCCLYSGAVDSLRVYGWEPDRCFDVVPVGWGKVEDLAICNHQLIGVSYNLANVSSYVVDLTRVKKSGSVIQGVIQDDQPLTEPSPKGSTLRRNYDRPLTTCSTQRVKQSSESDRRSPEGERRSPSSEDEKESSAEIRNPEDYKEIFQPKSAICRLILHLTLYCYLFSGHTNTVTARPPTNHPPAPHPAPPPVVAMAKAKPQPSVILSSRNEPIGLNVGDFLPPARNNRPSVLGDDEALAQIRKGHDTMCVMLTSRHKNLDTIRAVWGSGDVKTSLDSAVSMKDLSIVVDILNIVNLKPSLWKLDLCTSILPQIEELLQSKYESYVQTGCTSLKLILKRFWPLISDTLTAPPSVGVDITREERHQKCKACYKQLKNLSDVVKNKADQVGRHGSAFKELQLLMAPLDY
;
A
#
# COMPACT_ATOMS: atom_id res chain seq x y z
N MET A 1 -21.33 -12.53 31.76
CA MET A 1 -20.80 -11.18 31.51
C MET A 1 -20.89 -10.90 30.01
N ALA A 2 -21.40 -9.75 29.59
CA ALA A 2 -21.32 -9.36 28.19
C ALA A 2 -19.94 -8.76 27.90
N VAL A 3 -19.29 -9.18 26.81
CA VAL A 3 -18.07 -8.51 26.32
C VAL A 3 -18.51 -7.19 25.69
N ALA A 4 -18.02 -6.07 26.20
CA ALA A 4 -18.33 -4.76 25.65
C ALA A 4 -17.69 -4.61 24.26
N ASN A 5 -18.51 -4.61 23.20
CA ASN A 5 -18.08 -4.18 21.87
C ASN A 5 -17.78 -2.68 21.91
N THR A 6 -16.54 -2.33 22.27
CA THR A 6 -16.02 -0.96 22.12
C THR A 6 -15.88 -0.66 20.65
N THR A 7 -16.94 -0.14 20.04
CA THR A 7 -16.91 0.48 18.72
C THR A 7 -15.90 1.62 18.74
N LYS A 8 -14.72 1.39 18.14
CA LYS A 8 -13.68 2.42 18.01
C LYS A 8 -14.18 3.49 17.05
N THR A 9 -14.81 4.53 17.59
CA THR A 9 -15.14 5.73 16.84
C THR A 9 -13.86 6.44 16.45
N SER A 10 -13.73 6.78 15.17
CA SER A 10 -12.75 7.76 14.68
C SER A 10 -13.48 9.07 14.39
N TRP A 11 -12.81 10.19 14.61
CA TRP A 11 -13.31 11.52 14.29
C TRP A 11 -12.15 12.40 13.80
N ARG A 12 -12.44 13.34 12.90
CA ARG A 12 -11.46 14.32 12.43
C ARG A 12 -11.16 15.29 13.57
N LEU A 13 -10.00 15.15 14.22
CA LEU A 13 -9.55 16.03 15.30
C LEU A 13 -9.29 17.46 14.79
N GLN A 14 -8.62 17.58 13.65
CA GLN A 14 -8.15 18.84 13.09
C GLN A 14 -7.96 18.71 11.57
N GLU A 15 -7.97 19.83 10.86
CA GLU A 15 -7.59 19.93 9.44
C GLU A 15 -6.68 21.15 9.29
N ILE A 16 -5.57 21.01 8.55
CA ILE A 16 -4.58 22.08 8.35
C ILE A 16 -4.08 22.09 6.90
N VAL A 17 -3.93 23.29 6.32
CA VAL A 17 -3.19 23.48 5.07
C VAL A 17 -1.70 23.54 5.42
N ALA A 18 -1.06 22.37 5.44
CA ALA A 18 0.27 22.24 6.04
C ALA A 18 1.42 22.80 5.17
N HIS A 19 1.26 22.85 3.85
CA HIS A 19 2.27 23.29 2.89
C HIS A 19 1.60 24.03 1.72
N SER A 20 2.38 24.79 0.93
CA SER A 20 1.85 25.49 -0.27
C SER A 20 1.86 24.63 -1.55
N SER A 21 2.37 23.40 -1.46
CA SER A 21 2.28 22.34 -2.48
C SER A 21 1.97 21.01 -1.79
N SER A 22 2.11 19.87 -2.48
CA SER A 22 1.86 18.55 -1.91
C SER A 22 2.66 18.29 -0.62
N VAL A 23 2.01 17.62 0.33
CA VAL A 23 2.65 17.11 1.56
C VAL A 23 3.16 15.71 1.26
N ALA A 24 4.48 15.55 1.13
CA ALA A 24 5.10 14.29 0.75
C ALA A 24 5.35 13.37 1.96
N CYS A 25 5.59 13.94 3.15
CA CYS A 25 5.86 13.14 4.35
C CYS A 25 5.38 13.79 5.65
N LEU A 26 5.25 12.97 6.70
CA LEU A 26 4.94 13.41 8.06
C LEU A 26 5.58 12.51 9.12
N ALA A 27 5.74 13.03 10.34
CA ALA A 27 6.11 12.25 11.52
C ALA A 27 5.47 12.84 12.78
N LEU A 28 4.89 11.99 13.63
CA LEU A 28 4.44 12.35 14.97
C LEU A 28 5.58 12.13 15.98
N GLY A 29 5.70 12.99 16.99
CA GLY A 29 6.57 12.79 18.14
C GLY A 29 6.16 11.52 18.91
N LYS A 30 7.09 10.55 18.98
CA LYS A 30 6.82 9.20 19.53
C LYS A 30 6.61 9.19 21.06
N ASN A 31 7.19 10.15 21.78
CA ASN A 31 7.16 10.22 23.25
C ASN A 31 6.07 11.18 23.74
N SER A 32 5.93 12.35 23.11
CA SER A 32 4.96 13.35 23.54
C SER A 32 3.56 13.10 22.99
N GLY A 33 3.46 12.57 21.75
CA GLY A 33 2.23 12.55 20.96
C GLY A 33 1.69 13.95 20.61
N ARG A 34 2.44 15.02 20.91
CA ARG A 34 2.01 16.43 20.82
C ARG A 34 2.62 17.19 19.66
N LEU A 35 3.79 16.77 19.18
CA LEU A 35 4.46 17.38 18.03
C LEU A 35 4.18 16.60 16.75
N LEU A 36 3.91 17.31 15.67
CA LEU A 36 3.82 16.79 14.31
C LEU A 36 4.80 17.57 13.42
N ALA A 37 5.63 16.85 12.66
CA ALA A 37 6.40 17.41 11.57
C ALA A 37 5.74 17.02 10.24
N THR A 38 5.69 17.95 9.29
CA THR A 38 5.30 17.70 7.89
C THR A 38 6.40 18.18 6.95
N GLY A 39 6.63 17.46 5.85
CA GLY A 39 7.55 17.86 4.79
C GLY A 39 6.84 17.92 3.44
N GLY A 40 7.16 18.94 2.64
CA GLY A 40 6.46 19.23 1.39
C GLY A 40 7.35 19.40 0.16
N GLU A 41 6.71 19.45 -1.00
CA GLU A 41 7.33 19.84 -2.27
C GLU A 41 7.75 21.32 -2.29
N ASP A 42 7.18 22.15 -1.40
CA ASP A 42 7.61 23.53 -1.15
C ASP A 42 9.00 23.64 -0.47
N CYS A 43 9.70 22.51 -0.35
CA CYS A 43 11.06 22.37 0.17
C CYS A 43 11.22 22.74 1.66
N ARG A 44 10.11 22.83 2.41
CA ARG A 44 10.08 23.14 3.86
C ARG A 44 9.80 21.91 4.71
N VAL A 45 10.16 22.01 5.98
CA VAL A 45 9.63 21.17 7.07
C VAL A 45 8.86 22.08 8.02
N ASN A 46 7.58 21.81 8.26
CA ASN A 46 6.74 22.60 9.16
C ASN A 46 6.44 21.80 10.44
N ILE A 47 6.60 22.44 11.60
CA ILE A 47 6.40 21.84 12.92
C ILE A 47 5.13 22.39 13.56
N TRP A 48 4.29 21.49 14.08
CA TRP A 48 2.94 21.78 14.58
C TRP A 48 2.75 21.19 15.97
N ALA A 49 1.97 21.87 16.82
CA ALA A 49 1.39 21.23 18.00
C ALA A 49 0.02 20.66 17.63
N VAL A 50 -0.19 19.38 17.92
CA VAL A 50 -1.48 18.71 17.78
C VAL A 50 -2.53 19.49 18.59
N SER A 51 -3.66 19.78 17.96
CA SER A 51 -4.75 20.62 18.47
C SER A 51 -4.47 22.14 18.59
N LYS A 52 -3.31 22.65 18.17
CA LYS A 52 -3.12 24.10 17.89
C LYS A 52 -3.26 24.35 16.38
N PRO A 53 -4.01 25.37 15.92
CA PRO A 53 -4.29 25.59 14.49
C PRO A 53 -3.09 26.12 13.69
N ASN A 54 -2.11 26.71 14.37
CA ASN A 54 -0.98 27.40 13.76
C ASN A 54 0.27 26.51 13.70
N CYS A 55 1.05 26.66 12.63
CA CYS A 55 2.42 26.17 12.57
C CYS A 55 3.28 26.89 13.61
N ILE A 56 4.05 26.13 14.41
CA ILE A 56 4.98 26.67 15.42
C ILE A 56 6.21 27.26 14.71
N MET A 57 6.78 26.50 13.76
CA MET A 57 8.07 26.78 13.15
C MET A 57 8.14 26.24 11.71
N SER A 58 8.57 27.10 10.78
CA SER A 58 8.84 26.72 9.38
C SER A 58 10.36 26.60 9.18
N LEU A 59 10.85 25.36 9.09
CA LEU A 59 12.26 25.04 8.90
C LEU A 59 12.62 25.07 7.41
N THR A 60 13.68 25.80 7.11
CA THR A 60 14.13 26.14 5.76
C THR A 60 15.51 25.55 5.44
N GLY A 61 15.91 25.65 4.17
CA GLY A 61 17.26 25.35 3.69
C GLY A 61 17.36 24.17 2.72
N HIS A 62 16.35 23.31 2.61
CA HIS A 62 16.28 22.38 1.47
C HIS A 62 15.92 23.14 0.19
N ASN A 63 16.55 22.75 -0.92
CA ASN A 63 16.34 23.34 -2.25
C ASN A 63 15.57 22.40 -3.19
N ASN A 64 15.04 21.30 -2.65
CA ASN A 64 14.33 20.24 -3.35
C ASN A 64 13.24 19.67 -2.42
N PRO A 65 12.19 19.03 -2.97
CA PRO A 65 11.12 18.39 -2.19
C PRO A 65 11.61 17.53 -1.03
N VAL A 66 10.89 17.61 0.10
CA VAL A 66 11.20 16.86 1.33
C VAL A 66 10.45 15.54 1.34
N GLU A 67 11.17 14.47 1.00
CA GLU A 67 10.65 13.12 0.76
C GLU A 67 10.37 12.34 2.06
N CYS A 68 11.11 12.64 3.14
CA CYS A 68 10.95 11.97 4.43
C CYS A 68 11.41 12.84 5.61
N VAL A 69 10.75 12.70 6.76
CA VAL A 69 11.02 13.45 8.00
C VAL A 69 10.89 12.53 9.22
N LYS A 70 11.71 12.74 10.27
CA LYS A 70 11.61 12.06 11.58
C LYS A 70 12.08 12.99 12.71
N PHE A 71 11.45 12.90 13.88
CA PHE A 71 12.03 13.40 15.14
C PHE A 71 13.08 12.41 15.68
N ASN A 72 14.06 12.92 16.42
CA ASN A 72 14.90 12.09 17.29
C ASN A 72 14.14 11.64 18.55
N ASN A 73 14.76 10.79 19.37
CA ASN A 73 14.10 10.21 20.54
C ASN A 73 13.87 11.18 21.72
N SER A 74 14.47 12.37 21.72
CA SER A 74 14.14 13.42 22.71
C SER A 74 13.11 14.42 22.20
N GLU A 75 12.77 14.39 20.91
CA GLU A 75 11.97 15.39 20.19
C GLU A 75 12.58 16.81 20.17
N GLU A 76 13.87 16.94 20.50
CA GLU A 76 14.67 18.17 20.43
C GLU A 76 15.26 18.41 19.03
N GLN A 77 15.42 17.36 18.23
CA GLN A 77 15.94 17.43 16.87
C GLN A 77 14.97 16.83 15.87
N VAL A 78 14.90 17.42 14.69
CA VAL A 78 14.22 16.84 13.52
C VAL A 78 15.22 16.65 12.39
N VAL A 79 15.11 15.53 11.68
CA VAL A 79 15.85 15.25 10.45
C VAL A 79 14.88 15.16 9.28
N ALA A 80 15.29 15.68 8.12
CA ALA A 80 14.56 15.44 6.88
C ALA A 80 15.48 15.22 5.68
N GLY A 81 15.11 14.26 4.84
CA GLY A 81 15.79 13.87 3.62
C GLY A 81 15.06 14.41 2.40
N SER A 82 15.83 14.85 1.41
CA SER A 82 15.30 15.49 0.20
C SER A 82 15.45 14.64 -1.06
N GLN A 83 14.74 15.05 -2.11
CA GLN A 83 14.84 14.51 -3.45
C GLN A 83 16.27 14.57 -4.05
N SER A 84 17.13 15.51 -3.61
CA SER A 84 18.52 15.59 -4.10
C SER A 84 19.51 14.69 -3.36
N GLY A 85 19.06 13.88 -2.40
CA GLY A 85 19.95 13.03 -1.60
C GLY A 85 20.72 13.78 -0.50
N SER A 86 20.33 15.02 -0.22
CA SER A 86 20.79 15.76 0.96
C SER A 86 19.90 15.48 2.16
N LEU A 87 20.49 15.40 3.35
CA LEU A 87 19.77 15.41 4.62
C LEU A 87 20.11 16.68 5.38
N ARG A 88 19.13 17.19 6.13
CA ARG A 88 19.36 18.25 7.12
C ARG A 88 18.85 17.78 8.48
N VAL A 89 19.60 18.11 9.52
CA VAL A 89 19.21 17.95 10.92
C VAL A 89 19.11 19.36 11.51
N TRP A 90 17.96 19.67 12.11
CA TRP A 90 17.72 20.94 12.79
C TRP A 90 17.61 20.73 14.30
N ASP A 91 18.09 21.73 15.03
CA ASP A 91 17.83 21.98 16.44
C ASP A 91 16.48 22.70 16.55
N LEU A 92 15.56 22.19 17.38
CA LEU A 92 14.24 22.80 17.57
C LEU A 92 14.23 23.84 18.70
N GLU A 93 15.20 23.83 19.60
CA GLU A 93 15.37 24.87 20.63
C GLU A 93 16.12 26.06 20.06
N ALA A 94 17.28 25.82 19.45
CA ALA A 94 18.07 26.86 18.81
C ALA A 94 17.63 27.20 17.38
N ALA A 95 16.51 26.64 16.92
CA ALA A 95 15.81 26.92 15.65
C ALA A 95 16.72 26.99 14.41
N LYS A 96 17.73 26.12 14.33
CA LYS A 96 18.85 26.22 13.36
C LYS A 96 19.26 24.86 12.80
N ILE A 97 19.89 24.88 11.63
CA ILE A 97 20.50 23.67 11.03
C ILE A 97 21.73 23.27 11.86
N LEU A 98 21.69 22.11 12.51
CA LEU A 98 22.86 21.50 13.16
C LEU A 98 23.81 20.90 12.14
N ARG A 99 23.27 20.18 11.16
CA ARG A 99 24.05 19.42 10.16
C ARG A 99 23.35 19.44 8.81
N THR A 100 24.16 19.52 7.75
CA THR A 100 23.79 19.09 6.40
C THR A 100 24.64 17.87 6.09
N LEU A 101 24.01 16.72 5.85
CA LEU A 101 24.69 15.45 5.54
C LEU A 101 24.55 15.19 4.04
N MET A 102 25.71 15.06 3.38
CA MET A 102 25.82 14.95 1.91
C MET A 102 26.52 13.64 1.55
N GLY A 103 26.10 13.00 0.45
CA GLY A 103 26.81 11.86 -0.12
C GLY A 103 25.95 10.69 -0.61
N HIS A 104 24.61 10.78 -0.52
CA HIS A 104 23.74 10.03 -1.43
C HIS A 104 23.70 10.71 -2.80
N LYS A 105 23.27 9.97 -3.84
CA LYS A 105 23.22 10.43 -5.24
C LYS A 105 21.81 10.52 -5.84
N ALA A 106 20.78 10.25 -5.05
CA ALA A 106 19.37 10.32 -5.43
C ALA A 106 18.50 10.49 -4.16
N ASN A 107 17.18 10.62 -4.35
CA ASN A 107 16.17 10.85 -3.33
C ASN A 107 16.41 10.00 -2.06
N ILE A 108 16.28 10.61 -0.88
CA ILE A 108 16.22 9.87 0.39
C ILE A 108 14.79 9.36 0.56
N CYS A 109 14.61 8.04 0.55
CA CYS A 109 13.29 7.41 0.63
C CYS A 109 12.93 6.90 2.04
N SER A 110 13.92 6.74 2.93
CA SER A 110 13.64 6.33 4.31
C SER A 110 14.68 6.85 5.30
N LEU A 111 14.24 7.11 6.53
CA LEU A 111 15.02 7.60 7.67
C LEU A 111 14.53 6.95 8.96
N ASP A 112 15.47 6.61 9.86
CA ASP A 112 15.15 6.32 11.26
C ASP A 112 16.35 6.68 12.16
N PHE A 113 16.08 6.93 13.44
CA PHE A 113 17.10 7.24 14.45
C PHE A 113 17.42 6.00 15.30
N HIS A 114 18.69 5.83 15.65
CA HIS A 114 19.13 4.75 16.53
C HIS A 114 18.60 4.96 17.96
N PRO A 115 18.09 3.92 18.65
CA PRO A 115 17.35 4.09 19.91
C PRO A 115 18.15 4.73 21.06
N PHE A 116 19.46 4.47 21.14
CA PHE A 116 20.30 4.81 22.30
C PHE A 116 21.51 5.70 21.97
N GLY A 117 21.57 6.31 20.79
CA GLY A 117 22.75 7.07 20.38
C GLY A 117 22.48 7.98 19.19
N GLU A 118 23.33 8.98 19.00
CA GLU A 118 23.22 10.02 17.96
C GLU A 118 23.60 9.49 16.56
N TYR A 119 23.09 8.32 16.20
CA TYR A 119 23.22 7.71 14.88
C TYR A 119 21.91 7.80 14.10
N LEU A 120 22.03 8.04 12.80
CA LEU A 120 20.95 8.15 11.85
C LEU A 120 21.16 7.13 10.72
N ALA A 121 20.13 6.37 10.37
CA ALA A 121 20.14 5.55 9.16
C ALA A 121 19.36 6.25 8.03
N SER A 122 19.87 6.20 6.81
CA SER A 122 19.16 6.71 5.62
C SER A 122 19.23 5.74 4.44
N GLY A 123 18.08 5.52 3.82
CA GLY A 123 17.93 4.74 2.59
C GLY A 123 17.69 5.67 1.40
N SER A 124 18.27 5.35 0.24
CA SER A 124 18.16 6.17 -0.96
C SER A 124 17.90 5.34 -2.21
N MET A 125 17.26 5.98 -3.20
CA MET A 125 17.14 5.45 -4.56
C MET A 125 18.50 5.24 -5.26
N ASP A 126 19.63 5.65 -4.66
CA ASP A 126 20.98 5.36 -5.17
C ASP A 126 21.50 3.94 -4.86
N THR A 127 20.63 3.03 -4.37
CA THR A 127 20.90 1.64 -3.95
C THR A 127 21.72 1.48 -2.66
N ASN A 128 21.95 2.55 -1.90
CA ASN A 128 22.71 2.49 -0.64
C ASN A 128 21.84 2.78 0.58
N ILE A 129 22.27 2.20 1.70
CA ILE A 129 21.92 2.60 3.04
C ILE A 129 23.18 3.22 3.66
N LYS A 130 23.03 4.33 4.37
CA LYS A 130 24.13 4.99 5.10
C LYS A 130 23.80 5.11 6.57
N LEU A 131 24.79 4.81 7.42
CA LEU A 131 24.77 5.18 8.82
C LEU A 131 25.59 6.46 9.00
N TRP A 132 25.05 7.45 9.70
CA TRP A 132 25.69 8.72 10.00
C TRP A 132 25.84 8.90 11.51
N ASP A 133 26.95 9.49 11.94
CA ASP A 133 27.14 10.02 13.29
C ASP A 133 26.74 11.51 13.23
N VAL A 134 25.62 11.87 13.86
CA VAL A 134 25.04 13.22 13.80
C VAL A 134 25.95 14.26 14.49
N ARG A 135 26.79 13.81 15.44
CA ARG A 135 27.77 14.67 16.12
C ARG A 135 28.88 15.06 15.16
N ARG A 136 29.25 14.19 14.23
CA ARG A 136 30.34 14.38 13.25
C ARG A 136 29.79 14.88 11.90
N LYS A 137 30.70 15.26 10.99
CA LYS A 137 30.36 15.70 9.62
C LYS A 137 30.44 14.54 8.59
N GLY A 138 30.17 13.30 9.01
CA GLY A 138 30.56 12.11 8.25
C GLY A 138 29.60 10.92 8.30
N CYS A 139 29.59 10.18 7.21
CA CYS A 139 29.02 8.84 7.10
C CYS A 139 29.97 7.85 7.80
N VAL A 140 29.45 6.98 8.67
CA VAL A 140 30.24 5.96 9.39
C VAL A 140 30.32 4.67 8.55
N PHE A 141 29.17 4.13 8.15
CA PHE A 141 29.07 2.89 7.38
C PHE A 141 28.20 3.06 6.13
N ARG A 142 28.41 2.23 5.12
CA ARG A 142 27.69 2.28 3.84
C ARG A 142 27.39 0.86 3.34
N TYR A 143 26.15 0.42 3.53
CA TYR A 143 25.67 -0.83 2.94
C TYR A 143 25.19 -0.57 1.51
N LYS A 144 25.68 -1.35 0.55
CA LYS A 144 25.11 -1.40 -0.80
C LYS A 144 24.08 -2.52 -0.85
N VAL A 145 22.84 -2.22 -1.21
CA VAL A 145 21.83 -3.26 -1.41
C VAL A 145 22.14 -3.96 -2.73
N ARG A 146 22.70 -5.17 -2.64
CA ARG A 146 23.05 -5.99 -3.82
C ARG A 146 21.76 -6.52 -4.44
N LEU A 147 21.39 -5.97 -5.60
CA LEU A 147 20.22 -6.41 -6.35
C LEU A 147 20.41 -7.89 -6.73
N VAL A 148 19.45 -8.74 -6.36
CA VAL A 148 19.43 -10.13 -6.80
C VAL A 148 18.77 -10.15 -8.19
N PRO A 149 19.44 -10.60 -9.26
CA PRO A 149 18.84 -10.67 -10.58
C PRO A 149 17.84 -11.83 -10.64
N VAL A 150 16.58 -11.56 -10.30
CA VAL A 150 15.50 -12.54 -10.47
C VAL A 150 15.26 -12.75 -11.97
N THR A 151 15.42 -13.98 -12.45
CA THR A 151 15.41 -14.33 -13.89
C THR A 151 14.00 -14.30 -14.51
N ILE A 152 13.32 -13.16 -14.47
CA ILE A 152 11.99 -12.95 -15.05
C ILE A 152 12.16 -12.34 -16.45
N LYS A 153 11.80 -13.12 -17.49
CA LYS A 153 11.72 -12.65 -18.88
C LYS A 153 10.49 -11.75 -19.09
N LEU A 154 10.54 -10.49 -18.65
CA LEU A 154 9.53 -9.47 -18.98
C LEU A 154 10.19 -8.19 -19.50
N TRP A 155 9.69 -7.70 -20.63
CA TRP A 155 10.26 -6.60 -21.42
C TRP A 155 9.83 -5.22 -20.90
N ASP A 156 10.16 -4.89 -19.65
CA ASP A 156 9.75 -3.63 -19.02
C ASP A 156 10.89 -3.02 -18.19
N LEU A 157 11.75 -2.25 -18.87
CA LEU A 157 12.99 -1.72 -18.32
C LEU A 157 12.77 -0.63 -17.25
N GLU A 158 11.66 0.11 -17.30
CA GLU A 158 11.39 1.17 -16.31
C GLU A 158 11.04 0.58 -14.94
N LYS A 159 10.25 -0.49 -14.90
CA LYS A 159 9.97 -1.22 -13.65
C LYS A 159 11.24 -1.84 -13.04
N PHE A 160 12.17 -2.28 -13.88
CA PHE A 160 13.41 -2.94 -13.44
C PHE A 160 14.29 -2.06 -12.54
N LYS A 161 14.25 -0.73 -12.71
CA LYS A 161 15.04 0.24 -11.95
C LYS A 161 14.64 0.35 -10.47
N MET A 162 13.44 -0.12 -10.10
CA MET A 162 12.92 -0.08 -8.72
C MET A 162 13.19 -1.38 -7.92
N ILE A 163 13.67 -2.44 -8.58
CA ILE A 163 13.82 -3.76 -7.96
C ILE A 163 15.05 -3.77 -7.04
N GLY A 164 14.81 -3.66 -5.72
CA GLY A 164 15.85 -3.76 -4.69
C GLY A 164 16.37 -2.42 -4.13
N LEU A 165 15.63 -1.32 -4.30
CA LEU A 165 15.88 -0.10 -3.54
C LEU A 165 15.47 -0.30 -2.05
N PRO A 166 16.21 0.25 -1.07
CA PRO A 166 15.83 0.23 0.34
C PRO A 166 14.66 1.19 0.60
N SER A 167 13.44 0.72 0.39
CA SER A 167 12.22 1.55 0.48
C SER A 167 11.92 2.01 1.91
N CYS A 168 12.25 1.19 2.90
CA CYS A 168 11.91 1.39 4.29
C CYS A 168 13.03 0.86 5.21
N LEU A 169 13.31 1.61 6.28
CA LEU A 169 14.30 1.29 7.31
C LEU A 169 13.65 1.37 8.70
N ALA A 170 14.09 0.51 9.61
CA ALA A 170 13.73 0.58 11.03
C ALA A 170 14.87 0.05 11.89
N PHE A 171 15.30 0.80 12.90
CA PHE A 171 16.20 0.25 13.90
C PHE A 171 15.47 -0.77 14.78
N ASN A 172 16.19 -1.82 15.16
CA ASN A 172 15.73 -2.73 16.20
C ASN A 172 15.65 -1.99 17.55
N LEU A 173 14.66 -2.33 18.38
CA LEU A 173 14.38 -1.61 19.65
C LEU A 173 15.52 -1.74 20.68
N ASP A 174 16.36 -2.77 20.52
CA ASP A 174 17.58 -3.02 21.32
C ASP A 174 18.83 -2.30 20.77
N GLY A 175 18.74 -1.60 19.64
CA GLY A 175 19.88 -0.92 19.00
C GLY A 175 20.95 -1.84 18.41
N CYS A 176 20.76 -3.16 18.38
CA CYS A 176 21.82 -4.09 17.95
C CYS A 176 21.91 -4.26 16.43
N CYS A 177 20.88 -3.86 15.67
CA CYS A 177 20.85 -3.97 14.22
C CYS A 177 19.84 -3.01 13.57
N LEU A 178 20.01 -2.81 12.26
CA LEU A 178 19.12 -2.04 11.38
C LEU A 178 18.41 -2.99 10.41
N TYR A 179 17.08 -2.92 10.38
CA TYR A 179 16.25 -3.61 9.41
C TYR A 179 16.06 -2.76 8.15
N SER A 180 16.09 -3.40 6.98
CA SER A 180 15.75 -2.79 5.70
C SER A 180 14.78 -3.69 4.92
N GLY A 181 13.68 -3.10 4.46
CA GLY A 181 12.81 -3.75 3.48
C GLY A 181 13.40 -3.65 2.08
N ALA A 182 13.41 -4.78 1.37
CA ALA A 182 13.61 -4.88 -0.07
C ALA A 182 12.46 -5.70 -0.67
N VAL A 183 12.36 -5.78 -2.00
CA VAL A 183 11.17 -6.29 -2.73
C VAL A 183 10.81 -7.75 -2.43
N ASP A 184 11.78 -8.56 -2.00
CA ASP A 184 11.67 -10.01 -1.77
C ASP A 184 12.27 -10.46 -0.43
N SER A 185 12.81 -9.52 0.34
CA SER A 185 13.70 -9.81 1.47
C SER A 185 13.67 -8.72 2.54
N LEU A 186 13.73 -9.15 3.80
CA LEU A 186 14.08 -8.32 4.94
C LEU A 186 15.56 -8.51 5.23
N ARG A 187 16.33 -7.45 5.11
CA ARG A 187 17.79 -7.45 5.34
C ARG A 187 18.09 -6.90 6.73
N VAL A 188 19.04 -7.55 7.41
CA VAL A 188 19.44 -7.20 8.78
C VAL A 188 20.90 -6.80 8.73
N TYR A 189 21.19 -5.53 9.03
CA TYR A 189 22.54 -4.97 9.03
C TYR A 189 23.02 -4.72 10.45
N GLY A 190 24.28 -5.03 10.71
CA GLY A 190 24.99 -4.64 11.93
C GLY A 190 26.31 -3.96 11.58
N TRP A 191 26.79 -3.11 12.48
CA TRP A 191 28.02 -2.33 12.35
C TRP A 191 29.19 -2.91 13.18
N GLU A 192 28.90 -3.84 14.10
CA GLU A 192 29.88 -4.48 14.98
C GLU A 192 29.77 -6.02 14.89
N PRO A 193 30.45 -6.67 13.92
CA PRO A 193 31.19 -6.09 12.79
C PRO A 193 30.29 -5.64 11.64
N ASP A 194 30.81 -4.75 10.78
CA ASP A 194 30.12 -4.14 9.65
C ASP A 194 29.75 -5.15 8.54
N ARG A 195 28.51 -5.68 8.58
CA ARG A 195 27.98 -6.63 7.58
C ARG A 195 26.47 -6.79 7.62
N CYS A 196 25.92 -7.52 6.65
CA CYS A 196 24.58 -8.11 6.76
C CYS A 196 24.67 -9.33 7.71
N PHE A 197 23.86 -9.36 8.76
CA PHE A 197 23.74 -10.50 9.69
C PHE A 197 22.75 -11.57 9.21
N ASP A 198 21.68 -11.13 8.53
CA ASP A 198 20.64 -12.03 8.02
C ASP A 198 19.96 -11.44 6.77
N VAL A 199 19.38 -12.32 5.96
CA VAL A 199 18.53 -11.98 4.80
C VAL A 199 17.34 -12.93 4.82
N VAL A 200 16.25 -12.49 5.43
CA VAL A 200 15.03 -13.29 5.58
C VAL A 200 14.20 -13.16 4.30
N PRO A 201 13.91 -14.27 3.56
CA PRO A 201 13.07 -14.20 2.36
C PRO A 201 11.60 -13.97 2.73
N VAL A 202 10.95 -12.99 2.10
CA VAL A 202 9.58 -12.56 2.39
C VAL A 202 8.90 -12.11 1.10
N GLY A 203 7.79 -12.77 0.75
CA GLY A 203 7.09 -12.58 -0.53
C GLY A 203 6.26 -11.28 -0.62
N TRP A 204 6.70 -10.21 0.04
CA TRP A 204 5.89 -9.02 0.29
C TRP A 204 5.85 -7.98 -0.84
N GLY A 205 6.69 -8.10 -1.86
CA GLY A 205 6.82 -7.06 -2.89
C GLY A 205 7.49 -5.80 -2.34
N LYS A 206 7.28 -4.66 -3.00
CA LYS A 206 7.78 -3.37 -2.50
C LYS A 206 7.03 -3.00 -1.21
N VAL A 207 7.68 -3.23 -0.07
CA VAL A 207 7.25 -2.69 1.22
C VAL A 207 7.32 -1.17 1.16
N GLU A 208 6.34 -0.50 1.75
CA GLU A 208 6.29 0.96 1.83
C GLU A 208 6.53 1.45 3.26
N ASP A 209 6.14 0.69 4.28
CA ASP A 209 6.41 1.03 5.69
C ASP A 209 6.70 -0.21 6.56
N LEU A 210 7.44 0.02 7.64
CA LEU A 210 7.89 -0.97 8.63
C LEU A 210 7.57 -0.49 10.05
N ALA A 211 6.72 -1.24 10.76
CA ALA A 211 6.46 -1.03 12.19
C ALA A 211 7.08 -2.16 13.02
N ILE A 212 7.68 -1.85 14.17
CA ILE A 212 8.25 -2.84 15.09
C ILE A 212 7.61 -2.70 16.48
N CYS A 213 7.09 -3.80 17.02
CA CYS A 213 6.48 -3.87 18.35
C CYS A 213 6.60 -5.29 18.92
N ASN A 214 6.93 -5.43 20.21
CA ASN A 214 6.93 -6.72 20.93
C ASN A 214 7.66 -7.89 20.21
N HIS A 215 8.84 -7.63 19.65
CA HIS A 215 9.62 -8.58 18.83
C HIS A 215 8.94 -9.03 17.52
N GLN A 216 7.89 -8.35 17.07
CA GLN A 216 7.31 -8.51 15.74
C GLN A 216 7.64 -7.29 14.89
N LEU A 217 7.98 -7.52 13.63
CA LEU A 217 8.07 -6.52 12.58
C LEU A 217 6.89 -6.73 11.63
N ILE A 218 6.13 -5.66 11.38
CA ILE A 218 5.05 -5.65 10.41
C ILE A 218 5.53 -4.86 9.20
N GLY A 219 5.70 -5.55 8.07
CA GLY A 219 5.90 -4.93 6.77
C GLY A 219 4.58 -4.79 6.04
N VAL A 220 4.33 -3.61 5.47
CA VAL A 220 3.13 -3.33 4.68
C VAL A 220 3.52 -2.94 3.26
N SER A 221 2.89 -3.57 2.28
CA SER A 221 2.99 -3.24 0.86
C SER A 221 1.60 -3.01 0.26
N TYR A 222 1.54 -2.38 -0.91
CA TYR A 222 0.30 -2.29 -1.68
C TYR A 222 0.53 -2.61 -3.16
N ASN A 223 -0.53 -3.06 -3.84
CA ASN A 223 -0.58 -3.18 -5.28
C ASN A 223 -1.98 -2.80 -5.77
N LEU A 224 -2.06 -1.71 -6.55
CA LEU A 224 -3.31 -1.05 -6.95
C LEU A 224 -4.19 -0.73 -5.74
N ALA A 225 -5.26 -1.50 -5.52
CA ALA A 225 -6.21 -1.32 -4.41
C ALA A 225 -6.07 -2.38 -3.28
N ASN A 226 -5.15 -3.34 -3.42
CA ASN A 226 -4.88 -4.35 -2.41
C ASN A 226 -3.74 -3.88 -1.50
N VAL A 227 -3.95 -3.91 -0.18
CA VAL A 227 -2.89 -3.74 0.83
C VAL A 227 -2.59 -5.12 1.42
N SER A 228 -1.30 -5.45 1.57
CA SER A 228 -0.84 -6.72 2.13
C SER A 228 0.02 -6.46 3.37
N SER A 229 -0.25 -7.16 4.47
CA SER A 229 0.47 -7.02 5.74
C SER A 229 1.13 -8.34 6.17
N TYR A 230 2.41 -8.23 6.50
CA TYR A 230 3.31 -9.34 6.76
C TYR A 230 3.90 -9.23 8.17
N VAL A 231 3.64 -10.21 9.03
CA VAL A 231 4.22 -10.28 10.37
C VAL A 231 5.45 -11.19 10.34
N VAL A 232 6.60 -10.60 10.61
CA VAL A 232 7.90 -11.27 10.79
C VAL A 232 8.22 -11.32 12.28
N ASP A 233 8.41 -12.54 12.79
CA ASP A 233 8.85 -12.77 14.17
C ASP A 233 10.36 -12.55 14.30
N LEU A 234 10.76 -11.43 14.92
CA LEU A 234 12.16 -11.04 15.10
C LEU A 234 12.92 -11.90 16.12
N THR A 235 12.26 -12.80 16.86
CA THR A 235 12.95 -13.80 17.70
C THR A 235 13.63 -14.89 16.85
N ARG A 236 13.15 -15.08 15.61
CA ARG A 236 13.65 -16.09 14.66
C ARG A 236 14.74 -15.54 13.73
N VAL A 237 15.04 -14.24 13.84
CA VAL A 237 15.94 -13.48 12.96
C VAL A 237 17.31 -13.31 13.62
N LYS A 238 18.41 -13.50 12.87
CA LYS A 238 19.77 -13.43 13.43
C LYS A 238 20.21 -11.98 13.64
N LYS A 239 20.31 -11.59 14.91
CA LYS A 239 20.72 -10.24 15.36
C LYS A 239 22.19 -10.12 15.79
N SER A 240 22.90 -11.24 15.96
CA SER A 240 24.31 -11.28 16.39
C SER A 240 24.98 -12.59 15.94
N GLY A 241 26.32 -12.63 15.99
CA GLY A 241 27.20 -13.59 15.32
C GLY A 241 27.31 -15.00 15.89
N SER A 242 26.22 -15.58 16.41
CA SER A 242 26.20 -17.00 16.80
C SER A 242 26.36 -17.93 15.58
N VAL A 243 27.04 -19.06 15.78
CA VAL A 243 27.64 -19.89 14.72
C VAL A 243 26.64 -20.41 13.69
N ILE A 244 27.07 -20.44 12.43
CA ILE A 244 26.32 -20.99 11.29
C ILE A 244 26.33 -22.53 11.34
N GLN A 245 25.15 -23.14 11.33
CA GLN A 245 24.96 -24.52 10.90
C GLN A 245 23.81 -24.55 9.87
N GLY A 246 24.18 -24.49 8.59
CA GLY A 246 23.27 -24.29 7.45
C GLY A 246 23.92 -23.38 6.42
N VAL A 247 24.21 -23.91 5.23
CA VAL A 247 25.11 -23.26 4.26
C VAL A 247 24.47 -22.06 3.57
N ILE A 248 25.16 -20.91 3.65
CA ILE A 248 25.25 -19.95 2.55
C ILE A 248 26.76 -19.73 2.32
N GLN A 249 27.26 -20.16 1.16
CA GLN A 249 28.59 -19.83 0.67
C GLN A 249 28.46 -18.64 -0.29
N ASP A 250 29.05 -17.49 0.04
CA ASP A 250 29.19 -16.35 -0.89
C ASP A 250 30.57 -15.66 -0.76
N ASP A 251 31.56 -16.39 -0.21
CA ASP A 251 32.96 -16.00 -0.11
C ASP A 251 33.86 -17.13 -0.64
N GLN A 252 34.63 -16.85 -1.69
CA GLN A 252 35.73 -17.70 -2.15
C GLN A 252 36.98 -16.81 -2.35
N PRO A 253 37.98 -16.88 -1.45
CA PRO A 253 39.25 -16.17 -1.64
C PRO A 253 40.06 -16.82 -2.77
N LEU A 254 40.93 -16.05 -3.41
CA LEU A 254 41.83 -16.54 -4.45
C LEU A 254 42.80 -17.59 -3.90
N THR A 255 42.99 -18.67 -4.66
CA THR A 255 43.83 -19.81 -4.26
C THR A 255 45.32 -19.55 -4.51
N GLU A 256 46.13 -19.59 -3.46
CA GLU A 256 47.54 -19.99 -3.55
C GLU A 256 47.74 -21.40 -2.92
N PRO A 257 48.65 -22.23 -3.45
CA PRO A 257 48.58 -23.68 -3.24
C PRO A 257 49.35 -24.23 -2.03
N SER A 258 48.59 -24.59 -0.99
CA SER A 258 48.78 -25.79 -0.16
C SER A 258 49.89 -25.81 0.93
N PRO A 259 49.82 -26.74 1.94
CA PRO A 259 50.35 -26.45 3.28
C PRO A 259 51.45 -27.38 3.83
N LYS A 260 52.14 -26.89 4.88
CA LYS A 260 52.67 -27.58 6.08
C LYS A 260 53.19 -26.49 7.04
N GLY A 261 52.98 -26.49 8.36
CA GLY A 261 52.19 -27.39 9.23
C GLY A 261 52.33 -26.98 10.71
N SER A 262 51.72 -27.78 11.61
CA SER A 262 51.98 -27.85 13.07
C SER A 262 51.88 -26.59 13.98
N THR A 263 50.81 -26.58 14.78
CA THR A 263 50.80 -26.42 16.27
C THR A 263 50.96 -25.07 17.00
N LEU A 264 50.26 -25.01 18.15
CA LEU A 264 50.51 -24.26 19.41
C LEU A 264 50.17 -22.75 19.53
N ARG A 265 48.95 -22.50 20.03
CA ARG A 265 48.67 -22.10 21.44
C ARG A 265 49.33 -20.83 22.04
N ARG A 266 48.44 -19.93 22.51
CA ARG A 266 48.53 -18.94 23.61
C ARG A 266 49.19 -17.57 23.39
N ASN A 267 48.37 -16.57 23.76
CA ASN A 267 48.65 -15.37 24.57
C ASN A 267 49.57 -14.24 24.07
N TYR A 268 49.15 -13.04 24.48
CA TYR A 268 49.94 -11.82 24.62
C TYR A 268 51.32 -12.05 25.25
N ASP A 269 52.31 -11.29 24.78
CA ASP A 269 53.01 -10.36 25.68
C ASP A 269 53.60 -9.15 24.93
N ARG A 270 54.02 -8.13 25.69
CA ARG A 270 54.58 -6.84 25.24
C ARG A 270 55.58 -6.38 26.30
N PRO A 271 56.55 -5.47 26.05
CA PRO A 271 57.22 -5.03 24.81
C PRO A 271 58.73 -5.43 24.84
N LEU A 272 59.56 -4.90 23.93
CA LEU A 272 60.67 -4.00 24.30
C LEU A 272 61.49 -3.48 23.10
N THR A 273 62.32 -2.47 23.38
CA THR A 273 63.17 -1.71 22.45
C THR A 273 64.58 -2.29 22.32
N THR A 274 65.21 -2.15 21.14
CA THR A 274 66.55 -1.51 21.01
C THR A 274 66.83 -1.08 19.57
N CYS A 275 67.68 -0.07 19.39
CA CYS A 275 68.17 0.41 18.09
C CYS A 275 69.60 -0.08 17.84
N SER A 276 70.06 -0.13 16.58
CA SER A 276 71.34 0.51 16.19
C SER A 276 71.73 0.41 14.69
N THR A 277 71.72 1.56 14.01
CA THR A 277 72.79 2.09 13.12
C THR A 277 73.21 1.43 11.78
N GLN A 278 73.72 2.30 10.89
CA GLN A 278 74.69 2.05 9.79
C GLN A 278 74.15 1.41 8.46
N ARG A 279 74.58 1.84 7.24
CA ARG A 279 75.52 2.93 6.84
C ARG A 279 75.37 3.41 5.37
N VAL A 280 75.13 4.70 5.19
CA VAL A 280 75.62 5.66 4.14
C VAL A 280 76.03 5.14 2.73
N LYS A 281 75.32 5.61 1.68
CA LYS A 281 75.82 6.56 0.63
C LYS A 281 74.64 7.08 -0.23
N GLN A 282 74.41 8.41 -0.35
CA GLN A 282 74.81 9.34 -1.46
C GLN A 282 74.44 8.81 -2.86
N SER A 283 73.89 9.60 -3.81
CA SER A 283 73.80 11.07 -3.99
C SER A 283 72.47 11.48 -4.67
N SER A 284 72.08 12.74 -4.91
CA SER A 284 72.68 14.08 -4.66
C SER A 284 71.57 15.16 -4.63
N GLU A 285 71.87 16.30 -4.01
CA GLU A 285 71.05 17.54 -3.95
C GLU A 285 70.72 18.10 -5.36
N SER A 286 69.70 18.93 -5.56
CA SER A 286 69.62 20.33 -5.07
C SER A 286 68.34 21.02 -5.60
N ASP A 287 67.88 22.19 -5.15
CA ASP A 287 67.97 22.98 -3.89
C ASP A 287 67.06 24.23 -4.10
N ARG A 288 66.70 24.99 -3.05
CA ARG A 288 66.09 26.36 -3.07
C ARG A 288 64.66 26.50 -3.64
N ARG A 289 63.84 27.50 -3.24
CA ARG A 289 63.75 28.33 -2.01
C ARG A 289 62.39 29.07 -2.04
N SER A 290 61.78 29.36 -0.89
CA SER A 290 60.73 30.42 -0.79
C SER A 290 61.36 31.82 -0.94
N PRO A 291 60.54 32.86 -1.24
CA PRO A 291 60.09 33.71 -0.13
C PRO A 291 58.63 34.21 -0.27
N GLU A 292 58.22 35.06 0.67
CA GLU A 292 56.87 35.64 0.84
C GLU A 292 56.60 36.86 -0.06
N GLY A 293 55.34 37.29 -0.15
CA GLY A 293 54.93 38.56 -0.78
C GLY A 293 53.48 38.95 -0.47
N GLU A 294 53.27 40.13 0.11
CA GLU A 294 51.94 40.66 0.45
C GLU A 294 51.14 41.17 -0.78
N ARG A 295 49.79 41.06 -0.79
CA ARG A 295 48.85 42.22 -0.64
C ARG A 295 47.39 41.96 -1.04
N ARG A 296 46.50 42.62 -0.26
CA ARG A 296 45.16 43.18 -0.60
C ARG A 296 43.98 42.23 -0.97
N SER A 297 42.95 42.29 -0.15
CA SER A 297 41.52 42.06 -0.50
C SER A 297 40.93 43.30 -1.24
N PRO A 298 39.73 43.25 -1.84
CA PRO A 298 38.45 43.35 -1.07
C PRO A 298 37.24 42.55 -1.64
N SER A 299 36.09 42.62 -0.94
CA SER A 299 34.71 42.17 -1.34
C SER A 299 34.51 40.67 -1.63
N SER A 300 33.56 39.92 -1.03
CA SER A 300 32.09 40.10 -0.87
C SER A 300 31.33 40.00 -2.21
N GLU A 301 30.20 39.31 -2.36
CA GLU A 301 29.26 38.62 -1.42
C GLU A 301 29.03 37.16 -1.92
N ASP A 302 28.62 36.16 -1.12
CA ASP A 302 27.21 35.79 -0.91
C ASP A 302 27.13 34.69 0.21
N GLU A 303 26.64 35.00 1.41
CA GLU A 303 26.18 33.98 2.37
C GLU A 303 24.70 34.23 2.70
N LYS A 304 23.82 33.34 2.23
CA LYS A 304 22.39 33.38 2.58
C LYS A 304 22.16 32.67 3.90
N GLU A 305 22.08 33.45 4.98
CA GLU A 305 21.60 32.96 6.27
C GLU A 305 20.19 32.36 6.14
N SER A 306 20.02 31.16 6.69
CA SER A 306 18.77 30.39 6.66
C SER A 306 18.07 30.50 8.01
N SER A 307 17.56 31.68 8.35
CA SER A 307 16.80 31.90 9.58
C SER A 307 15.46 31.13 9.58
N ALA A 308 15.14 30.48 10.71
CA ALA A 308 13.80 29.95 10.95
C ALA A 308 12.86 31.06 11.46
N GLU A 309 11.66 31.16 10.88
CA GLU A 309 10.66 32.17 11.27
C GLU A 309 9.82 31.65 12.44
N ILE A 310 10.08 32.16 13.65
CA ILE A 310 9.26 31.90 14.84
C ILE A 310 8.16 32.95 14.91
N ARG A 311 6.89 32.53 14.77
CA ARG A 311 5.74 33.45 14.67
C ARG A 311 5.18 33.93 16.00
N ASN A 312 5.46 33.23 17.10
CA ASN A 312 5.14 33.65 18.46
C ASN A 312 6.12 33.01 19.46
N PRO A 313 6.92 33.78 20.23
CA PRO A 313 7.89 33.23 21.16
C PRO A 313 7.29 32.63 22.45
N GLU A 314 6.05 32.99 22.81
CA GLU A 314 5.42 32.44 24.04
C GLU A 314 4.79 31.06 23.83
N ASP A 315 4.34 30.74 22.60
CA ASP A 315 3.85 29.40 22.25
C ASP A 315 4.89 28.30 22.52
N TYR A 316 6.18 28.61 22.32
CA TYR A 316 7.30 27.70 22.61
C TYR A 316 7.34 27.30 24.10
N LYS A 317 7.25 28.29 25.00
CA LYS A 317 7.39 28.08 26.45
C LYS A 317 6.24 27.29 27.06
N GLU A 318 5.06 27.32 26.45
CA GLU A 318 3.91 26.50 26.88
C GLU A 318 4.07 25.02 26.49
N ILE A 319 4.64 24.76 25.30
CA ILE A 319 4.66 23.42 24.69
C ILE A 319 5.75 22.54 25.31
N PHE A 320 6.90 23.11 25.66
CA PHE A 320 8.08 22.37 26.11
C PHE A 320 8.23 22.26 27.65
N GLN A 321 7.17 22.48 28.44
CA GLN A 321 7.21 22.26 29.91
C GLN A 321 6.69 20.88 30.34
N PRO A 322 7.48 20.04 31.04
CA PRO A 322 7.03 18.74 31.51
C PRO A 322 6.10 18.85 32.74
N LYS A 323 4.80 18.67 32.53
CA LYS A 323 3.80 18.58 33.61
C LYS A 323 3.19 17.18 33.70
N SER A 324 3.62 16.44 34.73
CA SER A 324 3.11 15.13 35.20
C SER A 324 3.14 13.95 34.22
N ALA A 325 3.74 12.83 34.65
CA ALA A 325 3.68 11.56 33.94
C ALA A 325 2.42 10.75 34.33
N ILE A 326 1.75 10.16 33.33
CA ILE A 326 0.67 9.18 33.50
C ILE A 326 0.96 8.01 32.54
N CYS A 327 0.63 6.78 32.93
CA CYS A 327 1.08 5.56 32.25
C CYS A 327 -0.06 4.78 31.57
N ARG A 328 0.25 4.17 30.41
CA ARG A 328 -0.51 3.11 29.68
C ARG A 328 -1.94 3.42 29.22
N LEU A 329 -2.11 3.68 27.91
CA LEU A 329 -2.67 2.68 26.97
C LEU A 329 -2.37 3.10 25.51
N ILE A 330 -2.07 2.14 24.62
CA ILE A 330 -1.82 2.42 23.19
C ILE A 330 -3.05 2.01 22.36
N LEU A 331 -3.56 2.93 21.54
CA LEU A 331 -4.66 2.66 20.60
C LEU A 331 -4.32 3.17 19.18
N HIS A 332 -4.35 2.21 18.25
CA HIS A 332 -4.08 2.30 16.80
C HIS A 332 -5.21 3.02 16.02
N LEU A 333 -4.87 3.88 15.04
CA LEU A 333 -5.73 4.35 13.93
C LEU A 333 -4.90 5.14 12.87
N THR A 334 -5.44 5.43 11.67
CA THR A 334 -5.17 4.63 10.44
C THR A 334 -5.63 5.35 9.14
N LEU A 335 -4.86 5.21 8.04
CA LEU A 335 -5.11 5.69 6.64
C LEU A 335 -5.04 7.24 6.40
N TYR A 336 -4.88 7.81 5.19
CA TYR A 336 -5.44 7.50 3.84
C TYR A 336 -4.54 7.90 2.62
N CYS A 337 -4.96 7.54 1.39
CA CYS A 337 -4.32 7.76 0.06
C CYS A 337 -4.73 9.10 -0.63
N TYR A 338 -4.46 9.47 -1.91
CA TYR A 338 -4.11 8.76 -3.17
C TYR A 338 -3.65 9.71 -4.32
N LEU A 339 -2.97 9.17 -5.35
CA LEU A 339 -2.97 9.55 -6.81
C LEU A 339 -2.52 10.96 -7.31
N PHE A 340 -1.63 10.99 -8.31
CA PHE A 340 -2.02 11.16 -9.73
C PHE A 340 -0.89 10.80 -10.73
N SER A 341 -1.23 10.80 -12.04
CA SER A 341 -0.32 10.67 -13.20
C SER A 341 -1.06 11.16 -14.46
N GLY A 342 -0.44 11.77 -15.48
CA GLY A 342 0.99 12.06 -15.71
C GLY A 342 1.24 12.42 -17.18
N HIS A 343 2.29 11.84 -17.78
CA HIS A 343 2.73 11.97 -19.19
C HIS A 343 3.46 13.26 -19.63
N THR A 344 4.51 12.98 -20.41
CA THR A 344 5.19 13.69 -21.50
C THR A 344 4.34 14.72 -22.30
N ASN A 345 4.88 15.70 -23.05
CA ASN A 345 6.15 15.68 -23.81
C ASN A 345 6.67 17.08 -24.28
N THR A 346 8.00 17.21 -24.48
CA THR A 346 8.71 18.12 -25.44
C THR A 346 8.63 19.66 -25.32
N VAL A 347 9.47 20.38 -26.10
CA VAL A 347 10.02 21.71 -25.79
C VAL A 347 10.23 22.62 -27.04
N THR A 348 9.81 23.89 -26.94
CA THR A 348 10.14 25.14 -27.70
C THR A 348 10.09 25.24 -29.25
N ALA A 349 9.38 26.28 -29.73
CA ALA A 349 9.85 27.30 -30.71
C ALA A 349 9.01 28.61 -30.62
N ARG A 350 9.42 29.70 -31.30
CA ARG A 350 8.90 31.10 -31.30
C ARG A 350 9.24 31.78 -32.66
N PRO A 351 8.88 33.06 -32.96
CA PRO A 351 7.65 33.88 -32.80
C PRO A 351 7.33 34.56 -34.19
N PRO A 352 6.85 35.84 -34.36
CA PRO A 352 5.96 36.77 -33.60
C PRO A 352 4.54 36.81 -34.26
N THR A 353 3.72 37.86 -34.58
CA THR A 353 3.63 39.36 -34.61
C THR A 353 2.13 39.76 -34.61
N ASN A 354 1.59 40.99 -34.39
CA ASN A 354 1.95 42.27 -33.73
C ASN A 354 0.67 43.17 -33.62
N HIS A 355 0.71 44.22 -32.77
CA HIS A 355 -0.15 45.45 -32.76
C HIS A 355 -1.66 45.38 -32.39
N PRO A 356 -2.29 46.52 -31.98
CA PRO A 356 -3.42 46.54 -31.02
C PRO A 356 -4.69 47.31 -31.54
N PRO A 357 -5.59 47.95 -30.75
CA PRO A 357 -6.91 47.37 -30.48
C PRO A 357 -8.15 48.32 -30.65
N ALA A 358 -9.32 47.83 -30.20
CA ALA A 358 -10.63 48.50 -29.96
C ALA A 358 -11.59 48.66 -31.16
N PRO A 359 -12.93 48.85 -30.94
CA PRO A 359 -13.70 48.78 -29.68
C PRO A 359 -14.81 47.69 -29.67
N HIS A 360 -15.51 47.53 -28.55
CA HIS A 360 -16.61 46.56 -28.35
C HIS A 360 -17.94 46.99 -29.00
N PRO A 361 -18.82 46.00 -29.28
CA PRO A 361 -20.20 46.08 -28.75
C PRO A 361 -20.69 44.78 -28.05
N ALA A 362 -21.51 44.98 -27.01
CA ALA A 362 -22.48 44.09 -26.35
C ALA A 362 -22.22 42.55 -26.18
N PRO A 363 -22.34 41.97 -24.96
CA PRO A 363 -22.28 40.53 -24.75
C PRO A 363 -23.63 39.82 -25.02
N PRO A 364 -23.64 38.61 -25.64
CA PRO A 364 -24.77 37.69 -25.59
C PRO A 364 -24.92 37.06 -24.18
N PRO A 365 -26.10 36.50 -23.84
CA PRO A 365 -26.43 36.13 -22.46
C PRO A 365 -25.67 34.92 -21.91
N VAL A 366 -25.50 34.88 -20.59
CA VAL A 366 -24.84 33.81 -19.84
C VAL A 366 -25.66 32.52 -19.90
N VAL A 367 -25.18 31.53 -20.65
CA VAL A 367 -25.63 30.13 -20.51
C VAL A 367 -24.92 29.53 -19.30
N ALA A 368 -25.66 29.27 -18.23
CA ALA A 368 -25.11 28.64 -17.03
C ALA A 368 -24.67 27.20 -17.33
N MET A 369 -23.36 26.93 -17.26
CA MET A 369 -22.85 25.56 -17.33
C MET A 369 -23.38 24.75 -16.14
N ALA A 370 -24.15 23.70 -16.44
CA ALA A 370 -24.77 22.86 -15.42
C ALA A 370 -23.72 22.11 -14.60
N LYS A 371 -23.96 21.97 -13.28
CA LYS A 371 -23.16 21.12 -12.41
C LYS A 371 -23.12 19.69 -12.96
N ALA A 372 -21.93 19.11 -13.06
CA ALA A 372 -21.78 17.70 -13.40
C ALA A 372 -22.52 16.83 -12.38
N LYS A 373 -23.51 16.04 -12.83
CA LYS A 373 -24.16 15.02 -12.00
C LYS A 373 -23.21 13.83 -11.80
N PRO A 374 -23.15 13.21 -10.62
CA PRO A 374 -22.47 11.93 -10.46
C PRO A 374 -23.16 10.87 -11.34
N GLN A 375 -22.40 10.05 -12.05
CA GLN A 375 -22.96 8.91 -12.78
C GLN A 375 -23.42 7.83 -11.80
N PRO A 376 -24.61 7.24 -11.96
CA PRO A 376 -25.04 6.11 -11.16
C PRO A 376 -24.24 4.85 -11.52
N SER A 377 -23.83 4.07 -10.51
CA SER A 377 -23.12 2.79 -10.67
C SER A 377 -23.95 1.67 -11.32
N VAL A 378 -25.25 1.91 -11.49
CA VAL A 378 -26.23 0.99 -12.08
C VAL A 378 -26.74 1.59 -13.39
N ILE A 379 -26.55 0.85 -14.49
CA ILE A 379 -27.27 1.11 -15.74
C ILE A 379 -28.70 0.63 -15.51
N LEU A 380 -29.63 1.57 -15.31
CA LEU A 380 -31.05 1.25 -15.37
C LEU A 380 -31.38 0.78 -16.79
N SER A 381 -32.00 -0.39 -16.92
CA SER A 381 -32.64 -0.75 -18.18
C SER A 381 -33.77 0.24 -18.42
N SER A 382 -33.85 0.80 -19.62
CA SER A 382 -34.90 1.76 -20.02
C SER A 382 -36.24 1.05 -20.29
N ARG A 383 -36.75 0.36 -19.27
CA ARG A 383 -37.94 -0.50 -19.30
C ARG A 383 -38.86 -0.14 -18.14
N ASN A 384 -39.65 0.92 -18.35
CA ASN A 384 -40.81 1.22 -17.50
C ASN A 384 -42.07 0.48 -17.97
N GLU A 385 -42.01 -0.20 -19.12
CA GLU A 385 -43.13 -0.90 -19.75
C GLU A 385 -42.77 -2.37 -20.05
N PRO A 386 -43.71 -3.32 -19.90
CA PRO A 386 -43.49 -4.73 -20.22
C PRO A 386 -43.50 -4.97 -21.73
N ILE A 387 -42.57 -5.79 -22.22
CA ILE A 387 -42.51 -6.17 -23.64
C ILE A 387 -43.70 -7.06 -24.00
N GLY A 388 -44.46 -6.66 -25.02
CA GLY A 388 -45.46 -7.53 -25.68
C GLY A 388 -46.72 -7.80 -24.86
N LEU A 389 -47.07 -6.93 -23.91
CA LEU A 389 -48.21 -7.13 -23.01
C LEU A 389 -49.18 -5.95 -23.13
N ASN A 390 -50.05 -5.99 -24.14
CA ASN A 390 -51.08 -4.99 -24.36
C ASN A 390 -52.28 -5.30 -23.45
N VAL A 391 -52.69 -4.36 -22.60
CA VAL A 391 -53.72 -4.60 -21.57
C VAL A 391 -55.07 -5.01 -22.19
N GLY A 392 -55.37 -4.52 -23.39
CA GLY A 392 -56.57 -4.88 -24.14
C GLY A 392 -56.69 -6.38 -24.47
N ASP A 393 -55.56 -7.09 -24.60
CA ASP A 393 -55.55 -8.53 -24.93
C ASP A 393 -56.04 -9.41 -23.76
N PHE A 394 -56.12 -8.84 -22.55
CA PHE A 394 -56.55 -9.51 -21.32
C PHE A 394 -57.96 -9.12 -20.87
N LEU A 395 -58.64 -8.24 -21.62
CA LEU A 395 -60.03 -7.84 -21.35
C LEU A 395 -61.03 -8.82 -22.00
N PRO A 396 -62.23 -9.02 -21.43
CA PRO A 396 -63.25 -9.87 -22.05
C PRO A 396 -63.67 -9.34 -23.44
N PRO A 397 -63.84 -10.20 -24.46
CA PRO A 397 -64.26 -9.76 -25.78
C PRO A 397 -65.67 -9.15 -25.73
N ALA A 398 -65.79 -7.90 -26.15
CA ALA A 398 -67.00 -7.10 -26.01
C ALA A 398 -68.19 -7.68 -26.82
N ARG A 399 -69.16 -8.28 -26.13
CA ARG A 399 -70.42 -8.72 -26.73
C ARG A 399 -71.34 -7.53 -27.00
N ASN A 400 -71.46 -7.17 -28.28
CA ASN A 400 -72.48 -6.30 -28.89
C ASN A 400 -72.55 -4.84 -28.39
N ASN A 401 -71.82 -3.94 -29.08
CA ASN A 401 -72.16 -2.52 -29.30
C ASN A 401 -72.74 -1.70 -28.12
N ARG A 402 -72.22 -1.93 -26.91
CA ARG A 402 -72.18 -0.93 -25.85
C ARG A 402 -70.75 -0.83 -25.34
N PRO A 403 -70.18 0.37 -25.13
CA PRO A 403 -68.91 0.49 -24.43
C PRO A 403 -69.13 0.08 -22.98
N SER A 404 -68.74 -1.14 -22.63
CA SER A 404 -68.63 -1.58 -21.25
C SER A 404 -67.44 -0.86 -20.62
N VAL A 405 -67.67 0.36 -20.13
CA VAL A 405 -66.72 1.11 -19.30
C VAL A 405 -66.68 0.44 -17.91
N LEU A 406 -66.09 -0.75 -17.88
CA LEU A 406 -65.53 -1.32 -16.66
C LEU A 406 -64.47 -0.32 -16.19
N GLY A 407 -64.59 0.20 -14.97
CA GLY A 407 -63.55 1.04 -14.40
C GLY A 407 -62.24 0.25 -14.30
N ASP A 408 -61.09 0.94 -14.40
CA ASP A 408 -59.78 0.27 -14.40
C ASP A 408 -59.59 -0.66 -13.19
N ASP A 409 -60.11 -0.27 -12.02
CA ASP A 409 -60.12 -1.11 -10.81
C ASP A 409 -60.93 -2.40 -10.94
N GLU A 410 -62.06 -2.38 -11.65
CA GLU A 410 -62.91 -3.55 -11.89
C GLU A 410 -62.30 -4.46 -12.96
N ALA A 411 -61.74 -3.88 -14.04
CA ALA A 411 -60.95 -4.61 -15.03
C ALA A 411 -59.75 -5.31 -14.37
N LEU A 412 -58.98 -4.56 -13.56
CA LEU A 412 -57.88 -5.12 -12.77
C LEU A 412 -58.37 -6.13 -11.71
N ALA A 413 -59.56 -5.99 -11.15
CA ALA A 413 -60.14 -7.00 -10.24
C ALA A 413 -60.45 -8.31 -10.97
N GLN A 414 -61.00 -8.27 -12.19
CA GLN A 414 -61.20 -9.48 -13.01
C GLN A 414 -59.86 -10.10 -13.45
N ILE A 415 -58.85 -9.29 -13.78
CA ILE A 415 -57.49 -9.78 -14.12
C ILE A 415 -56.79 -10.41 -12.90
N ARG A 416 -56.96 -9.85 -11.69
CA ARG A 416 -56.40 -10.40 -10.44
C ARG A 416 -57.06 -11.72 -10.00
N LYS A 417 -58.34 -11.91 -10.33
CA LYS A 417 -59.17 -13.06 -9.90
C LYS A 417 -58.58 -14.41 -10.34
N GLY A 418 -58.10 -15.20 -9.38
CA GLY A 418 -57.46 -16.51 -9.64
C GLY A 418 -55.95 -16.43 -9.82
N HIS A 419 -55.36 -15.24 -9.82
CA HIS A 419 -53.92 -15.00 -9.82
C HIS A 419 -53.38 -14.62 -8.44
N ASP A 420 -54.21 -14.68 -7.39
CA ASP A 420 -53.92 -14.22 -6.02
C ASP A 420 -52.59 -14.77 -5.47
N THR A 421 -52.32 -16.06 -5.63
CA THR A 421 -51.05 -16.70 -5.25
C THR A 421 -49.84 -16.11 -6.01
N MET A 422 -50.01 -15.80 -7.30
CA MET A 422 -48.95 -15.18 -8.10
C MET A 422 -48.73 -13.72 -7.68
N CYS A 423 -49.80 -12.96 -7.39
CA CYS A 423 -49.71 -11.60 -6.87
C CYS A 423 -48.96 -11.57 -5.52
N VAL A 424 -49.27 -12.46 -4.57
CA VAL A 424 -48.57 -12.56 -3.29
C VAL A 424 -47.07 -12.89 -3.48
N MET A 425 -46.75 -13.86 -4.34
CA MET A 425 -45.36 -14.23 -4.63
C MET A 425 -44.57 -13.09 -5.29
N LEU A 426 -45.16 -12.39 -6.26
CA LEU A 426 -44.51 -11.26 -6.95
C LEU A 426 -44.33 -10.06 -6.03
N THR A 427 -45.32 -9.71 -5.20
CA THR A 427 -45.20 -8.63 -4.20
C THR A 427 -44.13 -8.94 -3.15
N SER A 428 -44.05 -10.19 -2.69
CA SER A 428 -42.98 -10.64 -1.79
C SER A 428 -41.59 -10.50 -2.43
N ARG A 429 -41.43 -11.00 -3.67
CA ARG A 429 -40.18 -10.90 -4.43
C ARG A 429 -39.77 -9.44 -4.67
N HIS A 430 -40.71 -8.56 -5.03
CA HIS A 430 -40.46 -7.14 -5.22
C HIS A 430 -39.91 -6.47 -3.96
N LYS A 431 -40.55 -6.70 -2.80
CA LYS A 431 -40.12 -6.16 -1.50
C LYS A 431 -38.71 -6.64 -1.10
N ASN A 432 -38.39 -7.90 -1.38
CA ASN A 432 -37.06 -8.45 -1.16
C ASN A 432 -36.02 -7.77 -2.09
N LEU A 433 -36.33 -7.61 -3.37
CA LEU A 433 -35.46 -6.91 -4.34
C LEU A 433 -35.25 -5.43 -4.00
N ASP A 434 -36.27 -4.71 -3.52
CA ASP A 434 -36.13 -3.32 -3.04
C ASP A 434 -35.18 -3.22 -1.85
N THR A 435 -35.28 -4.17 -0.91
CA THR A 435 -34.41 -4.24 0.26
C THR A 435 -32.95 -4.44 -0.17
N ILE A 436 -32.69 -5.35 -1.10
CA ILE A 436 -31.35 -5.57 -1.69
C ILE A 436 -30.86 -4.37 -2.49
N ARG A 437 -31.75 -3.71 -3.25
CA ARG A 437 -31.41 -2.49 -4.01
C ARG A 437 -30.96 -1.35 -3.09
N ALA A 438 -31.57 -1.22 -1.91
CA ALA A 438 -31.14 -0.27 -0.90
C ALA A 438 -29.72 -0.61 -0.37
N VAL A 439 -29.44 -1.89 -0.06
CA VAL A 439 -28.10 -2.34 0.35
C VAL A 439 -27.06 -2.13 -0.76
N TRP A 440 -27.40 -2.44 -2.02
CA TRP A 440 -26.53 -2.25 -3.18
C TRP A 440 -26.15 -0.77 -3.41
N GLY A 441 -27.03 0.15 -3.03
CA GLY A 441 -26.76 1.60 -3.04
C GLY A 441 -25.57 2.02 -2.16
N SER A 442 -25.19 1.22 -1.14
CA SER A 442 -24.02 1.47 -0.28
C SER A 442 -22.67 1.18 -0.96
N GLY A 443 -22.68 0.49 -2.11
CA GLY A 443 -21.49 0.23 -2.93
C GLY A 443 -20.85 -1.15 -2.77
N ASP A 444 -21.23 -1.95 -1.76
CA ASP A 444 -20.74 -3.33 -1.64
C ASP A 444 -21.71 -4.38 -2.21
N VAL A 445 -21.28 -4.99 -3.32
CA VAL A 445 -21.93 -6.14 -3.95
C VAL A 445 -21.96 -7.35 -3.03
N LYS A 446 -20.92 -7.58 -2.20
CA LYS A 446 -20.86 -8.75 -1.31
C LYS A 446 -21.94 -8.68 -0.24
N THR A 447 -22.02 -7.61 0.52
CA THR A 447 -23.05 -7.39 1.56
C THR A 447 -24.46 -7.49 0.97
N SER A 448 -24.66 -6.99 -0.25
CA SER A 448 -25.94 -7.11 -0.98
C SER A 448 -26.31 -8.56 -1.31
N LEU A 449 -25.31 -9.37 -1.68
CA LEU A 449 -25.48 -10.76 -2.07
C LEU A 449 -25.60 -11.69 -0.86
N ASP A 450 -24.83 -11.45 0.20
CA ASP A 450 -24.96 -12.14 1.49
C ASP A 450 -26.33 -11.84 2.14
N SER A 451 -26.84 -10.60 1.98
CA SER A 451 -28.21 -10.24 2.36
C SER A 451 -29.26 -11.08 1.61
N ALA A 452 -29.09 -11.28 0.29
CA ALA A 452 -29.99 -12.09 -0.52
C ALA A 452 -29.98 -13.58 -0.13
N VAL A 453 -28.80 -14.14 0.16
CA VAL A 453 -28.68 -15.51 0.70
C VAL A 453 -29.38 -15.62 2.06
N SER A 454 -29.29 -14.59 2.92
CA SER A 454 -29.96 -14.59 4.22
C SER A 454 -31.50 -14.60 4.14
N MET A 455 -32.09 -14.15 3.02
CA MET A 455 -33.54 -14.21 2.77
C MET A 455 -34.05 -15.62 2.45
N LYS A 456 -33.16 -16.58 2.14
CA LYS A 456 -33.49 -17.97 1.78
C LYS A 456 -34.45 -18.11 0.58
N ASP A 457 -34.42 -17.14 -0.34
CA ASP A 457 -35.20 -17.14 -1.57
C ASP A 457 -34.27 -17.21 -2.78
N LEU A 458 -34.14 -18.41 -3.36
CA LEU A 458 -33.30 -18.65 -4.54
C LEU A 458 -33.72 -17.81 -5.76
N SER A 459 -34.98 -17.35 -5.84
CA SER A 459 -35.44 -16.49 -6.95
C SER A 459 -34.74 -15.13 -6.93
N ILE A 460 -34.47 -14.61 -5.73
CA ILE A 460 -33.75 -13.36 -5.48
C ILE A 460 -32.26 -13.52 -5.77
N VAL A 461 -31.66 -14.64 -5.34
CA VAL A 461 -30.26 -14.96 -5.66
C VAL A 461 -30.06 -15.08 -7.17
N VAL A 462 -31.00 -15.68 -7.91
CA VAL A 462 -31.00 -15.76 -9.37
C VAL A 462 -31.07 -14.39 -10.04
N ASP A 463 -31.93 -13.48 -9.57
CA ASP A 463 -32.03 -12.12 -10.12
C ASP A 463 -30.69 -11.36 -10.01
N ILE A 464 -30.02 -11.43 -8.86
CA ILE A 464 -28.74 -10.77 -8.65
C ILE A 464 -27.63 -11.45 -9.45
N LEU A 465 -27.57 -12.79 -9.47
CA LEU A 465 -26.57 -13.51 -10.26
C LEU A 465 -26.72 -13.21 -11.76
N ASN A 466 -27.94 -13.02 -12.27
CA ASN A 466 -28.15 -12.59 -13.65
C ASN A 466 -27.59 -11.17 -13.93
N ILE A 467 -27.56 -10.27 -12.95
CA ILE A 467 -26.90 -8.96 -13.06
C ILE A 467 -25.37 -9.10 -12.94
N VAL A 468 -24.88 -9.89 -11.98
CA VAL A 468 -23.45 -10.07 -11.69
C VAL A 468 -22.74 -10.84 -12.81
N ASN A 469 -23.39 -11.81 -13.44
CA ASN A 469 -22.86 -12.57 -14.58
C ASN A 469 -22.62 -11.69 -15.82
N LEU A 470 -23.36 -10.58 -15.99
CA LEU A 470 -23.16 -9.61 -17.07
C LEU A 470 -21.97 -8.68 -16.83
N LYS A 471 -21.43 -8.59 -15.61
CA LYS A 471 -20.29 -7.73 -15.25
C LYS A 471 -19.17 -8.52 -14.57
N PRO A 472 -18.28 -9.19 -15.34
CA PRO A 472 -17.23 -10.05 -14.79
C PRO A 472 -16.22 -9.36 -13.84
N SER A 473 -16.19 -8.02 -13.79
CA SER A 473 -15.40 -7.22 -12.84
C SER A 473 -16.00 -7.10 -11.44
N LEU A 474 -17.27 -7.50 -11.23
CA LEU A 474 -17.88 -7.53 -9.90
C LEU A 474 -17.48 -8.78 -9.10
N TRP A 475 -17.03 -9.84 -9.78
CA TRP A 475 -16.59 -11.07 -9.14
C TRP A 475 -15.28 -10.85 -8.37
N LYS A 476 -15.27 -11.27 -7.10
CA LYS A 476 -14.11 -11.35 -6.21
C LYS A 476 -14.12 -12.70 -5.51
N LEU A 477 -12.99 -13.12 -4.94
CA LEU A 477 -12.88 -14.39 -4.20
C LEU A 477 -13.92 -14.49 -3.05
N ASP A 478 -14.19 -13.37 -2.37
CA ASP A 478 -15.16 -13.28 -1.27
C ASP A 478 -16.65 -13.37 -1.72
N LEU A 479 -16.93 -13.25 -3.03
CA LEU A 479 -18.24 -13.60 -3.61
C LEU A 479 -18.29 -15.10 -3.92
N CYS A 480 -17.20 -15.67 -4.45
CA CYS A 480 -17.11 -17.10 -4.75
C CYS A 480 -17.37 -17.97 -3.51
N THR A 481 -16.85 -17.58 -2.34
CA THR A 481 -17.09 -18.28 -1.07
C THR A 481 -18.57 -18.28 -0.65
N SER A 482 -19.30 -17.19 -0.89
CA SER A 482 -20.74 -17.11 -0.57
C SER A 482 -21.62 -17.82 -1.59
N ILE A 483 -21.23 -17.81 -2.87
CA ILE A 483 -22.08 -18.26 -3.98
C ILE A 483 -21.89 -19.73 -4.35
N LEU A 484 -20.73 -20.35 -4.14
CA LEU A 484 -20.54 -21.77 -4.47
C LEU A 484 -21.57 -22.70 -3.79
N PRO A 485 -21.96 -22.53 -2.50
CA PRO A 485 -23.05 -23.31 -1.89
C PRO A 485 -24.40 -23.08 -2.58
N GLN A 486 -24.70 -21.84 -2.99
CA GLN A 486 -25.96 -21.51 -3.66
C GLN A 486 -26.01 -22.05 -5.10
N ILE A 487 -24.87 -22.11 -5.80
CA ILE A 487 -24.77 -22.78 -7.09
C ILE A 487 -25.16 -24.25 -6.98
N GLU A 488 -24.82 -24.93 -5.88
CA GLU A 488 -25.20 -26.34 -5.68
C GLU A 488 -26.73 -26.52 -5.68
N GLU A 489 -27.45 -25.68 -4.93
CA GLU A 489 -28.92 -25.65 -4.93
C GLU A 489 -29.49 -25.29 -6.31
N LEU A 490 -28.91 -24.28 -6.99
CA LEU A 490 -29.36 -23.84 -8.31
C LEU A 490 -29.17 -24.90 -9.40
N LEU A 491 -28.07 -25.66 -9.37
CA LEU A 491 -27.82 -26.77 -10.30
C LEU A 491 -28.74 -27.97 -10.04
N GLN A 492 -29.20 -28.16 -8.80
CA GLN A 492 -30.17 -29.20 -8.42
C GLN A 492 -31.63 -28.79 -8.65
N SER A 493 -31.91 -27.50 -8.85
CA SER A 493 -33.25 -26.95 -9.07
C SER A 493 -34.04 -27.60 -10.20
N LYS A 494 -35.37 -27.69 -10.01
CA LYS A 494 -36.35 -28.09 -11.03
C LYS A 494 -36.65 -27.00 -12.07
N TYR A 495 -36.15 -25.77 -11.87
CA TYR A 495 -36.39 -24.64 -12.76
C TYR A 495 -35.20 -24.44 -13.71
N GLU A 496 -35.41 -24.63 -15.01
CA GLU A 496 -34.34 -24.52 -16.04
C GLU A 496 -33.56 -23.20 -15.98
N SER A 497 -34.23 -22.08 -15.71
CA SER A 497 -33.58 -20.77 -15.58
C SER A 497 -32.61 -20.70 -14.40
N TYR A 498 -32.89 -21.41 -13.30
CA TYR A 498 -32.04 -21.46 -12.12
C TYR A 498 -30.79 -22.30 -12.42
N VAL A 499 -30.98 -23.46 -13.07
CA VAL A 499 -29.88 -24.31 -13.55
C VAL A 499 -28.99 -23.55 -14.52
N GLN A 500 -29.56 -22.80 -15.47
CA GLN A 500 -28.82 -21.98 -16.42
C GLN A 500 -28.03 -20.86 -15.74
N THR A 501 -28.60 -20.16 -14.77
CA THR A 501 -27.90 -19.13 -13.97
C THR A 501 -26.78 -19.76 -13.13
N GLY A 502 -27.02 -20.93 -12.51
CA GLY A 502 -26.01 -21.70 -11.78
C GLY A 502 -24.83 -22.11 -12.66
N CYS A 503 -25.10 -22.74 -13.80
CA CYS A 503 -24.08 -23.14 -14.78
C CYS A 503 -23.26 -21.95 -15.28
N THR A 504 -23.91 -20.83 -15.58
CA THR A 504 -23.24 -19.60 -16.06
C THR A 504 -22.32 -19.02 -14.98
N SER A 505 -22.78 -18.99 -13.73
CA SER A 505 -22.01 -18.51 -12.58
C SER A 505 -20.80 -19.41 -12.30
N LEU A 506 -20.98 -20.73 -12.26
CA LEU A 506 -19.91 -21.70 -12.01
C LEU A 506 -18.84 -21.65 -13.11
N LYS A 507 -19.25 -21.53 -14.37
CA LYS A 507 -18.36 -21.37 -15.53
C LYS A 507 -17.51 -20.09 -15.42
N LEU A 508 -18.06 -18.99 -14.90
CA LEU A 508 -17.31 -17.76 -14.65
C LEU A 508 -16.33 -17.89 -13.48
N ILE A 509 -16.72 -18.58 -12.39
CA ILE A 509 -15.83 -18.86 -11.26
C ILE A 509 -14.65 -19.71 -11.71
N LEU A 510 -14.90 -20.84 -12.38
CA LEU A 510 -13.86 -21.74 -12.88
C LEU A 510 -12.88 -21.00 -13.82
N LYS A 511 -13.38 -20.31 -14.86
CA LYS A 511 -12.51 -19.66 -15.86
C LYS A 511 -11.73 -18.44 -15.34
N ARG A 512 -12.00 -17.94 -14.12
CA ARG A 512 -11.33 -16.74 -13.55
C ARG A 512 -10.58 -16.98 -12.26
N PHE A 513 -11.10 -17.85 -11.38
CA PHE A 513 -10.55 -18.07 -10.05
C PHE A 513 -9.86 -19.43 -9.89
N TRP A 514 -10.03 -20.38 -10.82
CA TRP A 514 -9.32 -21.65 -10.73
C TRP A 514 -7.79 -21.51 -10.62
N PRO A 515 -7.10 -20.70 -11.46
CA PRO A 515 -5.65 -20.50 -11.32
C PRO A 515 -5.28 -19.88 -9.97
N LEU A 516 -6.04 -18.89 -9.51
CA LEU A 516 -5.80 -18.27 -8.19
C LEU A 516 -5.96 -19.29 -7.04
N ILE A 517 -6.91 -20.22 -7.17
CA ILE A 517 -7.17 -21.28 -6.19
C ILE A 517 -6.05 -22.33 -6.23
N SER A 518 -5.68 -22.85 -7.41
CA SER A 518 -4.58 -23.83 -7.55
C SER A 518 -3.26 -23.27 -7.02
N ASP A 519 -2.91 -22.05 -7.43
CA ASP A 519 -1.60 -21.47 -7.15
C ASP A 519 -1.49 -21.09 -5.66
N THR A 520 -2.59 -20.60 -5.05
CA THR A 520 -2.61 -20.29 -3.60
C THR A 520 -2.56 -21.55 -2.73
N LEU A 521 -3.08 -22.68 -3.20
CA LEU A 521 -3.09 -23.95 -2.46
C LEU A 521 -1.80 -24.76 -2.63
N THR A 522 -1.11 -24.62 -3.77
CA THR A 522 0.16 -25.30 -4.06
C THR A 522 1.40 -24.52 -3.62
N ALA A 523 1.30 -23.21 -3.41
CA ALA A 523 2.44 -22.38 -3.01
C ALA A 523 3.04 -22.77 -1.64
N PRO A 524 4.38 -22.88 -1.51
CA PRO A 524 5.04 -23.38 -0.30
C PRO A 524 4.84 -22.48 0.92
N PRO A 525 4.91 -23.02 2.15
CA PRO A 525 4.70 -22.27 3.39
C PRO A 525 5.76 -21.16 3.56
N SER A 526 5.32 -19.97 3.99
CA SER A 526 6.22 -18.85 4.28
C SER A 526 6.73 -18.87 5.72
N VAL A 527 7.94 -18.31 5.93
CA VAL A 527 8.60 -18.26 7.25
C VAL A 527 7.93 -17.26 8.21
N GLY A 528 7.23 -16.25 7.67
CA GLY A 528 6.37 -15.31 8.38
C GLY A 528 4.90 -15.41 7.94
N VAL A 529 4.02 -14.73 8.69
CA VAL A 529 2.57 -14.76 8.49
C VAL A 529 2.13 -13.55 7.66
N ASP A 530 1.81 -13.81 6.39
CA ASP A 530 1.03 -12.88 5.57
C ASP A 530 -0.45 -13.10 5.86
N ILE A 531 -1.08 -12.16 6.57
CA ILE A 531 -2.47 -12.27 7.01
C ILE A 531 -3.40 -12.35 5.78
N THR A 532 -3.07 -11.61 4.72
CA THR A 532 -3.88 -11.53 3.49
C THR A 532 -3.73 -12.77 2.61
N ARG A 533 -2.56 -13.41 2.61
CA ARG A 533 -2.35 -14.73 1.99
C ARG A 533 -3.01 -15.82 2.80
N GLU A 534 -2.97 -15.78 4.14
CA GLU A 534 -3.62 -16.79 4.97
C GLU A 534 -5.15 -16.72 4.83
N GLU A 535 -5.75 -15.52 4.89
CA GLU A 535 -7.15 -15.31 4.52
C GLU A 535 -7.46 -15.82 3.10
N ARG A 536 -6.61 -15.49 2.11
CA ARG A 536 -6.80 -15.94 0.73
C ARG A 536 -6.68 -17.46 0.60
N HIS A 537 -5.75 -18.10 1.33
CA HIS A 537 -5.56 -19.54 1.34
C HIS A 537 -6.76 -20.24 2.00
N GLN A 538 -7.29 -19.71 3.10
CA GLN A 538 -8.53 -20.18 3.73
C GLN A 538 -9.73 -20.04 2.79
N LYS A 539 -9.88 -18.89 2.10
CA LYS A 539 -10.94 -18.65 1.11
C LYS A 539 -10.80 -19.58 -0.11
N CYS A 540 -9.59 -19.75 -0.65
CA CYS A 540 -9.30 -20.70 -1.73
C CYS A 540 -9.55 -22.16 -1.31
N LYS A 541 -9.23 -22.54 -0.07
CA LYS A 541 -9.48 -23.87 0.49
C LYS A 541 -10.99 -24.14 0.68
N ALA A 542 -11.75 -23.14 1.11
CA ALA A 542 -13.20 -23.20 1.16
C ALA A 542 -13.81 -23.32 -0.25
N CYS A 543 -13.36 -22.51 -1.22
CA CYS A 543 -13.78 -22.61 -2.61
C CYS A 543 -13.43 -23.98 -3.22
N TYR A 544 -12.21 -24.49 -3.04
CA TYR A 544 -11.80 -25.82 -3.52
C TYR A 544 -12.69 -26.93 -2.95
N LYS A 545 -13.00 -26.89 -1.64
CA LYS A 545 -13.92 -27.86 -1.02
C LYS A 545 -15.30 -27.85 -1.71
N GLN A 546 -15.90 -26.67 -1.91
CA GLN A 546 -17.22 -26.59 -2.56
C GLN A 546 -17.16 -26.92 -4.06
N LEU A 547 -16.08 -26.56 -4.76
CA LEU A 547 -15.85 -26.98 -6.15
C LEU A 547 -15.70 -28.50 -6.27
N LYS A 548 -15.12 -29.18 -5.27
CA LYS A 548 -15.04 -30.64 -5.26
C LYS A 548 -16.42 -31.28 -5.08
N ASN A 549 -17.24 -30.81 -4.13
CA ASN A 549 -18.65 -31.24 -3.99
C ASN A 549 -19.43 -31.05 -5.31
N LEU A 550 -19.29 -29.88 -5.94
CA LEU A 550 -19.94 -29.54 -7.21
C LEU A 550 -19.46 -30.43 -8.38
N SER A 551 -18.25 -30.98 -8.31
CA SER A 551 -17.72 -31.88 -9.35
C SER A 551 -18.60 -33.11 -9.51
N ASP A 552 -19.03 -33.71 -8.40
CA ASP A 552 -19.88 -34.91 -8.41
C ASP A 552 -21.31 -34.57 -8.89
N VAL A 553 -21.86 -33.42 -8.50
CA VAL A 553 -23.16 -32.92 -9.00
C VAL A 553 -23.11 -32.66 -10.51
N VAL A 554 -22.00 -32.12 -11.03
CA VAL A 554 -21.81 -31.88 -12.46
C VAL A 554 -21.61 -33.19 -13.23
N LYS A 555 -20.79 -34.12 -12.74
CA LYS A 555 -20.58 -35.45 -13.35
C LYS A 555 -21.91 -36.20 -13.48
N ASN A 556 -22.70 -36.27 -12.41
CA ASN A 556 -24.02 -36.92 -12.39
C ASN A 556 -25.07 -36.30 -13.34
N LYS A 557 -24.84 -35.06 -13.82
CA LYS A 557 -25.73 -34.39 -14.79
C LYS A 557 -25.14 -34.25 -16.20
N ALA A 558 -23.85 -34.52 -16.41
CA ALA A 558 -23.19 -34.39 -17.71
C ALA A 558 -23.74 -35.37 -18.75
N ASP A 559 -24.13 -36.57 -18.36
CA ASP A 559 -24.69 -37.59 -19.26
C ASP A 559 -26.18 -37.38 -19.61
N GLN A 560 -26.83 -36.37 -19.00
CA GLN A 560 -28.25 -36.09 -19.26
C GLN A 560 -28.45 -35.41 -20.62
N VAL A 561 -29.22 -36.06 -21.50
CA VAL A 561 -29.61 -35.50 -22.80
C VAL A 561 -30.69 -34.43 -22.60
N GLY A 562 -30.40 -33.18 -22.94
CA GLY A 562 -31.34 -32.08 -22.81
C GLY A 562 -30.72 -30.70 -22.99
N ARG A 563 -31.55 -29.65 -22.82
CA ARG A 563 -31.22 -28.23 -23.06
C ARG A 563 -29.93 -27.74 -22.39
N HIS A 564 -29.59 -28.27 -21.21
CA HIS A 564 -28.40 -27.89 -20.45
C HIS A 564 -27.27 -28.94 -20.45
N GLY A 565 -27.43 -30.09 -21.10
CA GLY A 565 -26.44 -31.18 -21.09
C GLY A 565 -25.08 -30.76 -21.66
N SER A 566 -25.08 -29.91 -22.69
CA SER A 566 -23.87 -29.29 -23.24
C SER A 566 -23.16 -28.37 -22.24
N ALA A 567 -23.90 -27.66 -21.39
CA ALA A 567 -23.34 -26.81 -20.35
C ALA A 567 -22.72 -27.64 -19.21
N PHE A 568 -23.37 -28.74 -18.79
CA PHE A 568 -22.79 -29.67 -17.82
C PHE A 568 -21.52 -30.35 -18.37
N LYS A 569 -21.46 -30.71 -19.66
CA LYS A 569 -20.24 -31.24 -20.29
C LYS A 569 -19.12 -30.19 -20.37
N GLU A 570 -19.40 -28.92 -20.66
CA GLU A 570 -18.37 -27.87 -20.58
C GLU A 570 -17.86 -27.68 -19.14
N LEU A 571 -18.76 -27.70 -18.15
CA LEU A 571 -18.38 -27.63 -16.73
C LEU A 571 -17.51 -28.81 -16.31
N GLN A 572 -17.87 -30.05 -16.70
CA GLN A 572 -17.10 -31.25 -16.41
C GLN A 572 -15.66 -31.15 -16.94
N LEU A 573 -15.48 -30.64 -18.17
CA LEU A 573 -14.15 -30.40 -18.76
C LEU A 573 -13.36 -29.31 -18.03
N LEU A 574 -14.03 -28.24 -17.57
CA LEU A 574 -13.41 -27.19 -16.76
C LEU A 574 -13.09 -27.62 -15.32
N MET A 575 -13.70 -28.72 -14.86
CA MET A 575 -13.54 -29.26 -13.51
C MET A 575 -12.60 -30.47 -13.44
N ALA A 576 -12.18 -31.04 -14.57
CA ALA A 576 -11.19 -32.13 -14.61
C ALA A 576 -9.89 -31.85 -13.80
N PRO A 577 -9.38 -30.60 -13.69
CA PRO A 577 -8.23 -30.30 -12.81
C PRO A 577 -8.48 -30.40 -11.29
N LEU A 578 -9.71 -30.67 -10.82
CA LEU A 578 -10.03 -30.89 -9.39
C LEU A 578 -9.83 -32.36 -8.94
N ASP A 579 -9.68 -33.26 -9.91
CA ASP A 579 -9.53 -34.71 -9.70
C ASP A 579 -8.06 -35.15 -9.56
N TYR A 580 -7.11 -34.20 -9.66
CA TYR A 580 -5.66 -34.34 -9.47
C TYR A 580 -5.16 -33.44 -8.33
#